data_AF-A0A1P8M2N7-F1
#
_entry.id   AF-A0A1P8M2N7-F1
#
_cell.length_a   1.000
_cell.length_b   1.000
_cell.length_c   1.000
_cell.angle_alpha   90.00
_cell.angle_beta   90.00
_cell.angle_gamma   90.00
#
_symmetry.space_group_name_H-M   'P 1'
#
loop_
_entity.id
_entity.type
_entity.pdbx_description
1 polymer ?
#
loop_
_entity_poly.entity_id
_entity_poly.type
_entity_poly.pdbx_seq_one_letter_code
_entity_poly.pdbx_strand_id
1 'polypeptide(L)'
;MVDSNQALLLRKSGHDVHWWAEQGRSAGVKNDAELRDWMRGEHGITGYAQYAVSWEMFGYPDFMLRDADELLDGQYRDHPNLRPIANTLLAWAAAHPGVEIQMRKGYVSLHSSRRKFAQVTRANNTAVDVTLRLEAPVGERLKAVRVREGDVFDRKVRLTSEDQVDQEMLDFLETALGQNS
;
A
#
# COMPACT_ATOMS: atom_id res chain seq x y z
N MET A 1 6.87 -6.18 4.46
CA MET A 1 5.89 -5.07 4.82
C MET A 1 5.72 -4.98 6.34
N VAL A 2 5.86 -6.16 7.01
CA VAL A 2 5.77 -6.24 8.49
C VAL A 2 7.12 -5.83 9.09
N ASP A 3 8.19 -6.07 8.32
CA ASP A 3 9.52 -5.71 8.86
C ASP A 3 9.82 -4.23 8.62
N SER A 4 9.24 -3.62 7.59
CA SER A 4 9.41 -2.18 7.27
C SER A 4 8.49 -1.31 8.15
N ASN A 5 7.35 -1.77 8.54
CA ASN A 5 6.44 -1.05 9.45
C ASN A 5 6.91 -1.12 10.90
N GLN A 6 7.56 -2.19 11.21
CA GLN A 6 8.13 -2.30 12.57
C GLN A 6 9.35 -1.39 12.72
N ALA A 7 10.08 -1.29 11.70
CA ALA A 7 11.25 -0.38 11.75
C ALA A 7 10.80 1.08 11.79
N LEU A 8 9.84 1.39 11.06
CA LEU A 8 9.28 2.76 11.07
C LEU A 8 8.68 3.10 12.44
N LEU A 9 7.97 2.23 13.03
CA LEU A 9 7.41 2.43 14.40
C LEU A 9 8.53 2.60 15.43
N LEU A 10 9.54 1.83 15.24
CA LEU A 10 10.66 1.98 16.19
C LEU A 10 11.37 3.33 16.00
N ARG A 11 11.50 3.75 14.86
CA ARG A 11 12.18 5.04 14.62
C ARG A 11 11.34 6.21 15.11
N LYS A 12 10.04 6.12 15.05
CA LYS A 12 9.16 7.28 15.34
C LYS A 12 8.76 7.30 16.82
N SER A 13 8.80 6.12 17.39
CA SER A 13 8.19 6.11 18.75
C SER A 13 9.22 5.64 19.78
N GLY A 14 10.40 5.09 19.17
CA GLY A 14 11.47 4.65 20.11
C GLY A 14 11.15 3.29 20.73
N HIS A 15 10.02 2.77 20.35
CA HIS A 15 9.68 1.45 20.95
C HIS A 15 9.15 0.52 19.86
N ASP A 16 9.42 -0.85 20.14
CA ASP A 16 9.03 -1.80 19.07
C ASP A 16 7.56 -2.23 19.24
N VAL A 17 7.13 -3.06 18.36
CA VAL A 17 5.69 -3.40 18.23
C VAL A 17 5.24 -4.20 19.45
N HIS A 18 6.13 -4.91 20.10
CA HIS A 18 5.72 -5.68 21.30
C HIS A 18 5.42 -4.74 22.48
N TRP A 19 6.21 -3.76 22.53
CA TRP A 19 5.98 -2.78 23.60
C TRP A 19 4.63 -2.07 23.43
N TRP A 20 4.38 -1.72 22.24
CA TRP A 20 3.13 -0.96 22.00
C TRP A 20 1.91 -1.88 22.11
N ALA A 21 2.11 -3.08 21.70
CA ALA A 21 1.00 -4.03 21.87
C ALA A 21 0.68 -4.24 23.36
N GLU A 22 1.70 -4.31 24.13
CA GLU A 22 1.48 -4.44 25.59
C GLU A 22 0.80 -3.18 26.16
N GLN A 23 1.20 -2.03 25.68
CA GLN A 23 0.57 -0.79 26.18
C GLN A 23 -0.91 -0.74 25.76
N GLY A 24 -1.10 -1.12 24.58
CA GLY A 24 -2.49 -1.14 24.10
C GLY A 24 -3.36 -2.11 24.91
N ARG A 25 -2.81 -3.30 25.30
CA ARG A 25 -3.61 -4.25 26.12
C ARG A 25 -3.85 -3.69 27.52
N SER A 26 -2.88 -3.05 27.99
CA SER A 26 -3.02 -2.47 29.34
C SER A 26 -4.03 -1.31 29.35
N ALA A 27 -4.15 -0.71 28.18
CA ALA A 27 -5.09 0.43 28.09
C ALA A 27 -6.51 -0.05 27.75
N GLY A 28 -6.61 -1.35 27.64
CA GLY A 28 -7.95 -1.96 27.46
C GLY A 28 -8.45 -1.81 26.01
N VAL A 29 -7.61 -1.63 25.06
CA VAL A 29 -8.03 -1.48 23.64
C VAL A 29 -8.51 -2.85 23.14
N LYS A 30 -9.63 -2.79 22.46
CA LYS A 30 -10.29 -4.10 22.22
C LYS A 30 -10.35 -4.41 20.72
N ASN A 31 -10.15 -3.35 19.96
CA ASN A 31 -10.17 -3.62 18.50
C ASN A 31 -9.31 -2.60 17.75
N ASP A 32 -9.20 -2.81 16.32
CA ASP A 32 -8.26 -2.02 15.51
C ASP A 32 -8.63 -0.53 15.52
N ALA A 33 -9.89 -0.28 15.47
CA ALA A 33 -10.34 1.14 15.44
C ALA A 33 -10.00 1.85 16.76
N GLU A 34 -10.19 1.12 17.79
CA GLU A 34 -9.86 1.72 19.11
C GLU A 34 -8.34 1.89 19.28
N LEU A 35 -7.61 0.98 18.74
CA LEU A 35 -6.14 1.06 18.83
C LEU A 35 -5.63 2.25 18.02
N ARG A 36 -6.19 2.49 16.90
CA ARG A 36 -5.71 3.61 16.06
C ARG A 36 -6.08 4.96 16.70
N ASP A 37 -7.26 4.99 17.24
CA ASP A 37 -7.66 6.24 17.92
C ASP A 37 -6.83 6.50 19.17
N TRP A 38 -6.55 5.42 19.79
CA TRP A 38 -5.76 5.55 21.03
C TRP A 38 -4.32 5.98 20.72
N MET A 39 -3.70 5.42 19.75
CA MET A 39 -2.29 5.73 19.43
C MET A 39 -2.19 7.13 18.81
N ARG A 40 -3.27 7.52 18.05
CA ARG A 40 -3.24 8.88 17.48
C ARG A 40 -3.52 9.91 18.59
N GLY A 41 -4.46 9.66 19.32
CA GLY A 41 -4.91 10.66 20.29
C GLY A 41 -3.93 10.81 21.47
N GLU A 42 -3.46 9.72 21.89
CA GLU A 42 -2.70 9.82 23.16
C GLU A 42 -1.20 9.83 22.91
N HIS A 43 -0.84 9.34 21.71
CA HIS A 43 0.62 9.16 21.59
C HIS A 43 1.12 9.75 20.27
N GLY A 44 0.18 10.37 19.55
CA GLY A 44 0.58 11.10 18.32
C GLY A 44 1.14 10.17 17.24
N ILE A 45 0.97 8.90 17.48
CA ILE A 45 1.45 7.94 16.47
C ILE A 45 0.34 7.70 15.44
N THR A 46 0.67 8.02 14.19
CA THR A 46 -0.37 7.89 13.14
C THR A 46 0.19 7.09 11.96
N GLY A 47 -0.64 6.61 11.12
CA GLY A 47 -0.15 6.09 9.82
C GLY A 47 0.34 4.64 9.93
N TYR A 48 1.30 4.19 9.27
CA TYR A 48 1.72 2.79 9.02
C TYR A 48 2.32 2.17 10.29
N ALA A 49 2.81 2.98 11.27
CA ALA A 49 3.34 2.46 12.55
C ALA A 49 2.23 1.85 13.42
N GLN A 50 0.88 2.23 13.09
CA GLN A 50 -0.24 1.67 13.91
C GLN A 50 -0.62 0.27 13.42
N TYR A 51 -0.20 -0.04 12.24
CA TYR A 51 -0.61 -1.33 11.64
C TYR A 51 0.27 -2.48 12.16
N ALA A 52 1.54 -2.11 12.40
CA ALA A 52 2.41 -3.16 12.99
C ALA A 52 1.92 -3.56 14.39
N VAL A 53 1.35 -2.58 15.05
CA VAL A 53 0.89 -2.88 16.43
C VAL A 53 -0.48 -3.56 16.38
N SER A 54 -1.26 -3.12 15.43
CA SER A 54 -2.59 -3.75 15.25
C SER A 54 -2.45 -5.22 14.88
N TRP A 55 -1.48 -5.50 14.11
CA TRP A 55 -1.27 -6.90 13.68
C TRP A 55 -0.72 -7.74 14.84
N GLU A 56 0.13 -7.16 15.51
CA GLU A 56 0.67 -7.85 16.69
C GLU A 56 -0.43 -8.12 17.72
N MET A 57 -1.53 -7.30 17.83
CA MET A 57 -2.54 -7.47 18.91
C MET A 57 -3.73 -8.30 18.41
N PHE A 58 -3.97 -8.16 17.18
CA PHE A 58 -5.30 -8.70 16.82
C PHE A 58 -5.14 -9.70 15.67
N GLY A 59 -3.84 -9.94 15.33
CA GLY A 59 -3.71 -10.86 14.17
C GLY A 59 -4.06 -10.18 12.85
N TYR A 60 -3.72 -10.80 11.77
CA TYR A 60 -3.98 -10.19 10.44
C TYR A 60 -5.49 -10.24 10.13
N PRO A 61 -6.04 -9.20 9.52
CA PRO A 61 -7.45 -9.30 9.11
C PRO A 61 -7.70 -10.55 8.25
N ASP A 62 -8.94 -11.19 8.51
CA ASP A 62 -9.40 -12.43 7.86
C ASP A 62 -9.41 -12.29 6.33
N PHE A 63 -9.62 -11.15 5.67
CA PHE A 63 -9.60 -10.95 4.20
C PHE A 63 -8.16 -10.91 3.68
N MET A 64 -7.21 -10.90 4.59
CA MET A 64 -5.78 -10.89 4.25
C MET A 64 -5.20 -12.29 4.39
N LEU A 65 -5.82 -13.27 4.97
CA LEU A 65 -5.20 -14.56 5.35
C LEU A 65 -5.68 -15.65 4.40
N ARG A 66 -6.47 -15.60 3.19
CA ARG A 66 -6.47 -16.93 2.51
C ARG A 66 -6.67 -16.74 1.01
N ASP A 67 -6.99 -15.60 0.42
CA ASP A 67 -7.17 -15.50 -1.05
C ASP A 67 -6.32 -14.36 -1.61
N ALA A 68 -6.01 -13.44 -0.87
CA ALA A 68 -5.24 -12.29 -1.39
C ALA A 68 -3.74 -12.57 -1.34
N ASP A 69 -3.30 -13.28 -0.20
CA ASP A 69 -1.85 -13.67 -0.18
C ASP A 69 -1.54 -14.72 -1.23
N GLU A 70 -2.51 -15.61 -1.43
CA GLU A 70 -2.30 -16.61 -2.50
C GLU A 70 -2.32 -15.95 -3.89
N LEU A 71 -3.20 -14.93 -4.08
CA LEU A 71 -3.25 -14.24 -5.39
C LEU A 71 -1.99 -13.40 -5.62
N LEU A 72 -1.52 -12.77 -4.57
CA LEU A 72 -0.30 -11.97 -4.78
C LEU A 72 0.91 -12.90 -4.92
N ASP A 73 0.91 -13.95 -4.05
CA ASP A 73 2.02 -14.91 -4.20
C ASP A 73 2.01 -15.53 -5.61
N GLY A 74 0.83 -15.85 -6.04
CA GLY A 74 0.73 -16.36 -7.41
C GLY A 74 1.28 -15.39 -8.45
N GLN A 75 1.13 -14.11 -8.28
CA GLN A 75 1.57 -13.12 -9.29
C GLN A 75 3.10 -13.07 -9.37
N TYR A 76 3.76 -13.44 -8.26
CA TYR A 76 5.21 -13.19 -8.30
C TYR A 76 5.97 -14.47 -7.95
N ARG A 77 5.31 -15.59 -7.93
CA ARG A 77 5.92 -16.88 -7.50
C ARG A 77 7.23 -17.12 -8.27
N ASP A 78 7.23 -16.77 -9.58
CA ASP A 78 8.45 -17.07 -10.37
C ASP A 78 9.32 -15.82 -10.52
N HIS A 79 8.90 -14.77 -9.81
CA HIS A 79 9.69 -13.52 -9.88
C HIS A 79 9.72 -12.83 -8.51
N PRO A 80 10.32 -13.40 -7.61
CA PRO A 80 10.30 -12.91 -6.21
C PRO A 80 11.03 -11.57 -6.08
N ASN A 81 11.97 -11.31 -7.04
CA ASN A 81 12.72 -10.03 -6.93
C ASN A 81 11.82 -8.82 -7.23
N LEU A 82 10.66 -9.01 -7.87
CA LEU A 82 9.77 -7.86 -8.18
C LEU A 82 8.70 -7.69 -7.10
N ARG A 83 8.63 -8.66 -6.23
CA ARG A 83 7.54 -8.64 -5.23
C ARG A 83 7.70 -7.47 -4.26
N PRO A 84 8.87 -7.16 -3.95
CA PRO A 84 9.00 -6.04 -3.00
C PRO A 84 8.45 -4.73 -3.57
N ILE A 85 8.49 -4.47 -4.88
CA ILE A 85 7.87 -3.26 -5.44
C ILE A 85 6.36 -3.25 -5.14
N ALA A 86 5.69 -4.42 -5.39
CA ALA A 86 4.23 -4.48 -5.12
C ALA A 86 3.94 -4.33 -3.62
N ASN A 87 4.78 -4.91 -2.79
CA ASN A 87 4.57 -4.79 -1.34
C ASN A 87 4.62 -3.33 -0.87
N THR A 88 5.59 -2.64 -1.44
CA THR A 88 5.72 -1.23 -1.00
C THR A 88 4.51 -0.41 -1.47
N LEU A 89 4.01 -0.64 -2.66
CA LEU A 89 2.83 0.11 -3.16
C LEU A 89 1.58 -0.27 -2.35
N LEU A 90 1.45 -1.57 -2.02
CA LEU A 90 0.28 -1.99 -1.23
C LEU A 90 0.35 -1.45 0.21
N ALA A 91 1.57 -1.38 0.68
CA ALA A 91 1.69 -0.76 2.03
C ALA A 91 1.25 0.70 1.98
N TRP A 92 1.66 1.40 0.93
CA TRP A 92 1.17 2.78 0.79
C TRP A 92 -0.38 2.83 0.76
N ALA A 93 -1.00 1.97 -0.12
CA ALA A 93 -2.47 1.99 -0.27
C ALA A 93 -3.16 1.68 1.06
N ALA A 94 -2.63 0.66 1.79
CA ALA A 94 -3.23 0.28 3.08
C ALA A 94 -3.15 1.43 4.10
N ALA A 95 -2.11 2.25 3.98
CA ALA A 95 -1.91 3.33 4.99
C ALA A 95 -2.72 4.57 4.64
N HIS A 96 -3.40 4.60 3.45
CA HIS A 96 -4.10 5.83 3.05
C HIS A 96 -5.61 5.61 3.15
N PRO A 97 -6.15 6.49 4.05
CA PRO A 97 -7.60 6.34 4.25
C PRO A 97 -8.37 6.55 2.93
N GLY A 98 -9.35 5.68 2.76
CA GLY A 98 -10.21 5.89 1.57
C GLY A 98 -9.72 5.07 0.36
N VAL A 99 -8.59 4.36 0.60
CA VAL A 99 -8.11 3.55 -0.54
C VAL A 99 -8.45 2.08 -0.25
N GLU A 100 -9.18 1.56 -1.19
CA GLU A 100 -9.48 0.11 -1.13
C GLU A 100 -8.61 -0.68 -2.11
N ILE A 101 -8.06 -1.85 -1.55
CA ILE A 101 -7.22 -2.73 -2.39
C ILE A 101 -8.05 -3.93 -2.86
N GLN A 102 -7.98 -4.05 -4.17
CA GLN A 102 -8.59 -5.29 -4.69
C GLN A 102 -7.53 -6.14 -5.42
N MET A 103 -7.43 -7.42 -4.88
CA MET A 103 -6.41 -8.31 -5.47
C MET A 103 -7.06 -9.15 -6.59
N ARG A 104 -6.36 -9.17 -7.68
CA ARG A 104 -6.78 -10.01 -8.83
C ARG A 104 -5.66 -10.96 -9.21
N LYS A 105 -6.04 -11.98 -10.00
CA LYS A 105 -5.03 -13.01 -10.34
C LYS A 105 -3.83 -12.39 -11.06
N GLY A 106 -4.01 -11.31 -11.75
CA GLY A 106 -2.88 -10.85 -12.60
C GLY A 106 -2.47 -9.42 -12.23
N TYR A 107 -3.22 -8.84 -11.40
CA TYR A 107 -2.83 -7.47 -10.99
C TYR A 107 -3.54 -7.09 -9.69
N VAL A 108 -3.13 -5.94 -9.19
CA VAL A 108 -3.79 -5.38 -8.00
C VAL A 108 -4.39 -4.01 -8.38
N SER A 109 -5.70 -3.87 -7.97
CA SER A 109 -6.35 -2.56 -8.24
C SER A 109 -6.49 -1.75 -6.95
N LEU A 110 -6.28 -0.44 -7.17
CA LEU A 110 -6.47 0.48 -6.02
C LEU A 110 -7.66 1.40 -6.33
N HIS A 111 -8.53 1.48 -5.25
CA HIS A 111 -9.78 2.25 -5.48
C HIS A 111 -9.91 3.34 -4.41
N SER A 112 -10.33 4.46 -4.95
CA SER A 112 -10.87 5.45 -3.98
C SER A 112 -12.35 5.16 -3.71
N SER A 113 -12.93 6.14 -2.95
CA SER A 113 -14.37 5.93 -2.69
C SER A 113 -15.20 6.08 -3.97
N ARG A 114 -14.65 6.79 -4.92
CA ARG A 114 -15.45 7.07 -6.14
C ARG A 114 -15.13 6.05 -7.24
N ARG A 115 -13.86 5.77 -7.41
CA ARG A 115 -13.57 4.90 -8.56
C ARG A 115 -12.12 4.42 -8.50
N LYS A 116 -11.78 3.45 -9.31
CA LYS A 116 -10.40 2.94 -9.43
C LYS A 116 -9.46 4.03 -9.98
N PHE A 117 -8.31 4.09 -9.23
CA PHE A 117 -7.46 5.20 -9.73
C PHE A 117 -6.04 4.69 -10.01
N ALA A 118 -5.78 3.40 -9.65
CA ALA A 118 -4.44 2.87 -10.01
C ALA A 118 -4.51 1.34 -10.10
N GLN A 119 -3.53 0.88 -10.91
CA GLN A 119 -3.38 -0.58 -11.06
C GLN A 119 -1.89 -0.95 -11.05
N VAL A 120 -1.65 -2.01 -10.23
CA VAL A 120 -0.27 -2.50 -10.11
C VAL A 120 -0.18 -3.87 -10.82
N THR A 121 0.73 -3.90 -11.83
CA THR A 121 0.76 -5.12 -12.65
C THR A 121 2.22 -5.56 -12.86
N ARG A 122 2.39 -6.81 -12.55
CA ARG A 122 3.67 -7.31 -13.10
C ARG A 122 3.63 -7.32 -14.63
N ALA A 123 4.42 -6.46 -15.09
CA ALA A 123 4.29 -6.24 -16.56
C ALA A 123 5.03 -7.32 -17.33
N ASN A 124 6.28 -7.55 -16.87
CA ASN A 124 7.08 -8.67 -17.43
C ASN A 124 8.02 -9.22 -16.35
N ASN A 125 9.09 -9.96 -16.89
CA ASN A 125 9.92 -10.69 -15.90
C ASN A 125 10.85 -9.74 -15.14
N THR A 126 10.77 -8.42 -15.62
CA THR A 126 11.78 -7.57 -14.94
C THR A 126 11.13 -6.28 -14.41
N ALA A 127 9.78 -6.23 -14.55
CA ALA A 127 9.30 -4.88 -14.18
C ALA A 127 7.84 -4.99 -13.70
N VAL A 128 7.50 -3.93 -12.89
CA VAL A 128 6.12 -3.74 -12.43
C VAL A 128 5.63 -2.39 -12.97
N ASP A 129 4.45 -2.47 -13.59
CA ASP A 129 3.86 -1.20 -14.06
C ASP A 129 2.77 -0.72 -13.11
N VAL A 130 2.81 0.63 -12.94
CA VAL A 130 1.68 1.27 -12.22
C VAL A 130 0.96 2.18 -13.24
N THR A 131 -0.23 1.74 -13.58
CA THR A 131 -1.05 2.63 -14.44
C THR A 131 -2.00 3.48 -13.60
N LEU A 132 -2.16 4.70 -14.08
CA LEU A 132 -2.84 5.66 -13.17
C LEU A 132 -3.95 6.38 -13.94
N ARG A 133 -5.10 6.49 -13.31
CA ARG A 133 -6.05 7.54 -13.74
C ARG A 133 -5.62 8.91 -13.21
N LEU A 134 -4.84 9.56 -14.06
CA LEU A 134 -4.14 10.78 -13.58
C LEU A 134 -4.03 11.78 -14.73
N GLU A 135 -4.48 12.97 -14.38
CA GLU A 135 -4.16 14.08 -15.31
C GLU A 135 -2.92 14.85 -14.83
N ALA A 136 -1.76 14.62 -15.58
CA ALA A 136 -0.46 15.26 -15.24
C ALA A 136 0.46 15.20 -16.47
N PRO A 137 1.34 16.21 -16.57
CA PRO A 137 2.23 16.18 -17.73
C PRO A 137 3.12 14.93 -17.75
N VAL A 138 3.28 14.39 -19.04
CA VAL A 138 4.17 13.21 -19.16
C VAL A 138 5.63 13.69 -19.18
N GLY A 139 6.43 12.78 -18.75
CA GLY A 139 7.87 13.07 -18.69
C GLY A 139 8.68 11.76 -18.63
N GLU A 140 9.91 11.97 -18.09
CA GLU A 140 10.81 10.79 -18.08
C GLU A 140 10.23 9.67 -17.20
N ARG A 141 9.67 10.13 -16.10
CA ARG A 141 9.19 9.09 -15.15
C ARG A 141 7.75 8.68 -15.49
N LEU A 142 6.82 9.52 -15.75
CA LEU A 142 5.41 9.24 -16.09
C LEU A 142 5.22 9.26 -17.62
N LYS A 143 4.89 8.17 -18.07
CA LYS A 143 4.80 8.05 -19.54
C LYS A 143 3.34 7.89 -19.95
N ALA A 144 3.12 8.28 -21.20
CA ALA A 144 1.78 8.01 -21.78
C ALA A 144 1.75 6.58 -22.37
N VAL A 145 0.59 5.94 -22.19
CA VAL A 145 0.46 4.59 -22.77
C VAL A 145 -0.81 4.58 -23.63
N ARG A 146 -0.67 3.86 -24.68
CA ARG A 146 -1.83 3.79 -25.59
C ARG A 146 -2.91 2.89 -24.97
N VAL A 147 -4.11 3.49 -24.93
CA VAL A 147 -5.20 2.68 -24.36
C VAL A 147 -6.40 2.75 -25.31
N ARG A 148 -7.28 1.78 -25.17
CA ARG A 148 -8.49 1.81 -26.01
C ARG A 148 -9.30 3.10 -25.77
N GLU A 149 -10.07 3.39 -26.82
CA GLU A 149 -10.92 4.59 -26.67
C GLU A 149 -11.86 4.45 -25.47
N GLY A 150 -11.72 5.50 -24.51
CA GLY A 150 -12.63 5.49 -23.34
C GLY A 150 -11.91 4.98 -22.09
N ASP A 151 -10.64 4.38 -22.29
CA ASP A 151 -9.87 3.96 -21.10
C ASP A 151 -9.08 5.14 -20.51
N VAL A 152 -9.19 5.33 -19.16
CA VAL A 152 -8.66 6.57 -18.52
C VAL A 152 -7.33 6.24 -17.84
N PHE A 153 -6.83 4.98 -18.04
CA PHE A 153 -5.52 4.64 -17.45
C PHE A 153 -4.44 4.78 -18.53
N ASP A 154 -4.18 6.05 -18.95
CA ASP A 154 -3.22 6.27 -20.06
C ASP A 154 -1.90 6.82 -19.52
N ARG A 155 -1.81 6.84 -18.16
CA ARG A 155 -0.51 7.21 -17.55
C ARG A 155 0.08 6.00 -16.84
N LYS A 156 1.51 5.94 -17.03
CA LYS A 156 2.13 4.72 -16.47
C LYS A 156 3.53 5.05 -15.96
N VAL A 157 3.80 4.44 -14.86
CA VAL A 157 5.20 4.42 -14.38
C VAL A 157 5.68 2.97 -14.31
N ARG A 158 6.84 2.75 -14.92
CA ARG A 158 7.43 1.40 -14.83
C ARG A 158 8.53 1.37 -13.77
N LEU A 159 8.43 0.28 -12.94
CA LEU A 159 9.38 0.17 -11.82
C LEU A 159 10.15 -1.15 -11.95
N THR A 160 11.47 -0.99 -11.78
CA THR A 160 12.28 -2.24 -11.93
C THR A 160 12.96 -2.57 -10.60
N SER A 161 12.79 -1.63 -9.65
CA SER A 161 13.35 -1.95 -8.31
C SER A 161 12.54 -1.22 -7.24
N GLU A 162 12.70 -1.72 -6.07
CA GLU A 162 11.94 -1.16 -4.93
C GLU A 162 12.35 0.31 -4.67
N ASP A 163 13.57 0.72 -4.90
CA ASP A 163 14.06 2.10 -4.63
C ASP A 163 13.35 3.13 -5.53
N GLN A 164 12.76 2.58 -6.56
CA GLN A 164 12.08 3.54 -7.48
C GLN A 164 10.67 3.87 -6.99
N VAL A 165 10.22 3.09 -5.93
CA VAL A 165 8.99 3.61 -5.26
C VAL A 165 9.38 4.75 -4.31
N ASP A 166 9.86 5.82 -4.83
CA ASP A 166 10.39 7.00 -4.10
C ASP A 166 9.30 8.09 -4.02
N GLN A 167 9.65 9.21 -3.49
CA GLN A 167 8.64 10.25 -3.20
C GLN A 167 7.92 10.69 -4.48
N GLU A 168 8.65 10.80 -5.51
CA GLU A 168 7.97 11.20 -6.75
C GLU A 168 6.86 10.19 -7.14
N MET A 169 7.11 8.85 -7.18
CA MET A 169 6.06 7.85 -7.45
C MET A 169 4.88 8.00 -6.47
N LEU A 170 5.20 8.22 -5.11
CA LEU A 170 4.09 8.34 -4.13
C LEU A 170 3.29 9.63 -4.37
N ASP A 171 3.97 10.66 -4.87
CA ASP A 171 3.22 11.89 -5.19
C ASP A 171 2.25 11.65 -6.34
N PHE A 172 2.64 10.86 -7.33
CA PHE A 172 1.68 10.52 -8.39
C PHE A 172 0.46 9.79 -7.82
N LEU A 173 0.65 8.89 -6.93
CA LEU A 173 -0.49 8.14 -6.35
C LEU A 173 -1.38 9.07 -5.53
N GLU A 174 -0.70 10.01 -4.83
CA GLU A 174 -1.52 10.94 -4.04
C GLU A 174 -2.35 11.84 -4.95
N THR A 175 -1.71 12.29 -5.97
CA THR A 175 -2.46 13.17 -6.88
C THR A 175 -3.59 12.39 -7.56
N ALA A 176 -3.21 11.21 -8.04
CA ALA A 176 -4.29 10.40 -8.65
C ALA A 176 -5.44 10.13 -7.67
N LEU A 177 -5.10 9.74 -6.44
CA LEU A 177 -6.15 9.55 -5.44
C LEU A 177 -6.98 10.83 -5.25
N GLY A 178 -6.36 12.04 -5.12
CA GLY A 178 -7.07 13.31 -4.97
C GLY A 178 -8.01 13.59 -6.16
N GLN A 179 -7.63 13.26 -7.37
CA GLN A 179 -8.45 13.60 -8.57
C GLN A 179 -9.64 12.63 -8.70
N ASN A 180 -9.50 11.51 -7.87
CA ASN A 180 -10.56 10.52 -8.11
C ASN A 180 -11.34 10.19 -6.84
N SER A 181 -11.08 10.93 -5.73
CA SER A 181 -11.82 10.70 -4.47
C SER A 181 -13.03 11.63 -4.42
#